data_AF-A0A2M8GL71-F1
#
_entry.id   AF-A0A2M8GL71-F1
#
_cell.length_a   1.000
_cell.length_b   1.000
_cell.length_c   1.000
_cell.angle_alpha   90.00
_cell.angle_beta   90.00
_cell.angle_gamma   90.00
#
_symmetry.space_group_name_H-M   'P 1'
#
loop_
_entity.id
_entity.type
_entity.pdbx_description
1 polymer ?
#
loop_
_entity_poly.entity_id
_entity_poly.type
_entity_poly.pdbx_seq_one_letter_code
_entity_poly.pdbx_strand_id
1 'polypeptide(L)'
;MGYTASALSFALENINKPVIMTGAQVPLGYLGTDAVTNLVNSLRLAVWEYHDVKGVIAVFGSKIISGTRVKKGTDFDYDPFNSFQAGALGQIGRFMRIDEAALRKHVNYLSKYKPLAIQSRVLSVKKDFDT
;
A
#
# COMPACT_ATOMS: atom_id res chain seq x y z
N MET A 1 -8.13 -0.52 6.28
CA MET A 1 -6.80 -0.28 5.67
C MET A 1 -6.84 -0.20 4.15
N GLY A 2 -7.27 -1.24 3.43
CA GLY A 2 -7.17 -1.27 1.96
C GLY A 2 -7.81 -0.09 1.22
N TYR A 3 -9.05 0.29 1.57
CA TYR A 3 -9.70 1.46 0.97
C TYR A 3 -8.91 2.76 1.15
N THR A 4 -8.44 3.04 2.36
CA THR A 4 -7.64 4.23 2.68
C THR A 4 -6.30 4.22 1.95
N ALA A 5 -5.62 3.07 1.89
CA ALA A 5 -4.34 2.92 1.20
C ALA A 5 -4.51 3.18 -0.31
N SER A 6 -5.58 2.67 -0.92
CA SER A 6 -5.93 2.93 -2.31
C SER A 6 -6.24 4.42 -2.54
N ALA A 7 -7.09 5.03 -1.71
CA ALA A 7 -7.45 6.43 -1.84
C ALA A 7 -6.22 7.35 -1.75
N LEU A 8 -5.35 7.12 -0.76
CA LEU A 8 -4.09 7.87 -0.62
C LEU A 8 -3.15 7.64 -1.81
N SER A 9 -3.12 6.43 -2.38
CA SER A 9 -2.29 6.14 -3.56
C SER A 9 -2.65 7.01 -4.76
N PHE A 10 -3.94 7.36 -4.91
CA PHE A 10 -4.41 8.24 -5.98
C PHE A 10 -4.34 9.73 -5.61
N ALA A 11 -4.48 10.06 -4.32
CA ALA A 11 -4.40 11.45 -3.85
C ALA A 11 -2.96 11.98 -3.80
N LEU A 12 -2.00 11.13 -3.45
CA LEU A 12 -0.58 11.49 -3.30
C LEU A 12 0.20 11.15 -4.57
N GLU A 13 -0.10 11.87 -5.65
CA GLU A 13 0.59 11.69 -6.93
C GLU A 13 2.08 12.09 -6.84
N ASN A 14 2.94 11.39 -7.58
CA ASN A 14 4.39 11.65 -7.68
C ASN A 14 5.15 11.70 -6.33
N ILE A 15 4.63 11.02 -5.30
CA ILE A 15 5.29 10.97 -4.00
C ILE A 15 6.59 10.14 -4.07
N ASN A 16 7.71 10.79 -3.76
CA ASN A 16 9.06 10.18 -3.79
C ASN A 16 9.52 9.67 -2.42
N LYS A 17 8.58 9.48 -1.49
CA LYS A 17 8.83 8.94 -0.15
C LYS A 17 7.84 7.82 0.15
N PRO A 18 8.20 6.85 0.99
CA PRO A 18 7.26 5.81 1.41
C PRO A 18 6.21 6.40 2.36
N VAL A 19 4.94 6.09 2.09
CA VAL A 19 3.82 6.35 3.01
C VAL A 19 3.27 5.00 3.45
N ILE A 20 3.61 4.60 4.67
CA ILE A 20 3.33 3.24 5.14
C ILE A 20 2.09 3.21 6.00
N MET A 21 1.10 2.43 5.58
CA MET A 21 -0.08 2.08 6.35
C MET A 21 0.19 0.80 7.14
N THR A 22 -0.15 0.82 8.43
CA THR A 22 -0.05 -0.35 9.30
C THR A 22 -1.19 -0.36 10.32
N GLY A 23 -1.21 -1.37 11.19
CA GLY A 23 -2.21 -1.53 12.23
C GLY A 23 -1.93 -2.78 13.08
N ALA A 24 -2.95 -3.25 13.78
CA ALA A 24 -2.89 -4.48 14.58
C ALA A 24 -4.24 -5.19 14.56
N GLN A 25 -4.25 -6.52 14.74
CA GLN A 25 -5.47 -7.26 15.09
C GLN A 25 -5.73 -7.16 16.59
N VAL A 26 -4.68 -7.28 17.39
CA VAL A 26 -4.75 -7.21 18.85
C VAL A 26 -4.21 -5.85 19.31
N PRO A 27 -4.99 -5.04 20.04
CA PRO A 27 -4.57 -3.70 20.45
C PRO A 27 -3.25 -3.69 21.22
N LEU A 28 -2.51 -2.58 21.09
CA LEU A 28 -1.28 -2.38 21.84
C LEU A 28 -1.57 -2.42 23.35
N GLY A 29 -0.72 -3.13 24.11
CA GLY A 29 -0.86 -3.29 25.57
C GLY A 29 -1.52 -4.60 26.01
N TYR A 30 -2.08 -5.38 25.08
CA TYR A 30 -2.58 -6.73 25.35
C TYR A 30 -1.50 -7.79 25.12
N LEU A 31 -1.54 -8.87 25.89
CA LEU A 31 -0.65 -10.02 25.68
C LEU A 31 -0.90 -10.63 24.30
N GLY A 32 0.18 -10.92 23.57
CA GLY A 32 0.10 -11.44 22.21
C GLY A 32 -0.21 -10.40 21.14
N THR A 33 -0.09 -9.10 21.45
CA THR A 33 -0.29 -8.02 20.46
C THR A 33 0.69 -8.12 19.27
N ASP A 34 0.15 -7.96 18.06
CA ASP A 34 0.91 -7.82 16.82
C ASP A 34 1.29 -6.35 16.53
N ALA A 35 0.76 -5.39 17.30
CA ALA A 35 0.94 -3.96 17.08
C ALA A 35 2.41 -3.52 17.10
N VAL A 36 3.19 -4.04 18.06
CA VAL A 36 4.62 -3.67 18.21
C VAL A 36 5.41 -4.13 16.98
N THR A 37 5.23 -5.40 16.59
CA THR A 37 5.93 -5.97 15.44
C THR A 37 5.56 -5.26 14.14
N ASN A 38 4.27 -4.98 13.91
CA ASN A 38 3.80 -4.28 12.72
C ASN A 38 4.35 -2.85 12.65
N LEU A 39 4.36 -2.12 13.77
CA LEU A 39 4.92 -0.77 13.85
C LEU A 39 6.43 -0.76 13.58
N VAL A 40 7.20 -1.65 14.23
CA VAL A 40 8.65 -1.76 14.01
C VAL A 40 8.95 -2.13 12.56
N ASN A 41 8.24 -3.09 11.98
CA ASN A 41 8.41 -3.47 10.59
C ASN A 41 8.10 -2.33 9.62
N SER A 42 7.08 -1.53 9.93
CA SER A 42 6.74 -0.34 9.14
C SER A 42 7.84 0.71 9.19
N LEU A 43 8.40 0.98 10.37
CA LEU A 43 9.52 1.91 10.52
C LEU A 43 10.79 1.41 9.83
N ARG A 44 11.10 0.11 9.94
CA ARG A 44 12.23 -0.51 9.23
C ARG A 44 12.14 -0.29 7.72
N LEU A 45 10.96 -0.45 7.14
CA LEU A 45 10.75 -0.19 5.71
C LEU A 45 10.79 1.31 5.38
N ALA A 46 10.28 2.18 6.28
CA ALA A 46 10.27 3.63 6.06
C ALA A 46 11.67 4.23 5.90
N VAL A 47 12.65 3.69 6.63
CA VAL A 47 14.05 4.12 6.62
C VAL A 47 14.94 3.24 5.72
N TRP A 48 14.34 2.39 4.88
CA TRP A 48 15.08 1.45 4.05
C TRP A 48 15.66 2.14 2.81
N GLU A 49 16.99 2.30 2.77
CA GLU A 49 17.67 3.03 1.69
C GLU A 49 18.25 2.13 0.58
N TYR A 50 18.24 0.81 0.76
CA TYR A 50 18.84 -0.11 -0.21
C TYR A 50 18.03 -0.26 -1.51
N HIS A 51 16.77 0.14 -1.52
CA HIS A 51 15.86 0.05 -2.68
C HIS A 51 15.00 1.31 -2.76
N ASP A 52 14.56 1.68 -3.96
CA ASP A 52 13.68 2.85 -4.20
C ASP A 52 12.23 2.57 -3.77
N VAL A 53 12.03 2.43 -2.46
CA VAL A 53 10.71 2.19 -1.86
C VAL A 53 9.99 3.52 -1.70
N LYS A 54 8.94 3.73 -2.50
CA LYS A 54 8.13 4.96 -2.48
C LYS A 54 6.67 4.69 -2.78
N GLY A 55 5.83 5.71 -2.61
CA GLY A 55 4.38 5.57 -2.75
C GLY A 55 3.72 5.06 -1.48
N VAL A 56 2.41 4.88 -1.58
CA VAL A 56 1.62 4.30 -0.47
C VAL A 56 1.78 2.78 -0.46
N ILE A 57 2.16 2.26 0.70
CA ILE A 57 2.48 0.86 0.93
C ILE A 57 1.77 0.43 2.21
N ALA A 58 1.29 -0.81 2.29
CA ALA A 58 0.85 -1.40 3.53
C ALA A 58 1.88 -2.40 4.05
N VAL A 59 2.19 -2.31 5.34
CA VAL A 59 3.00 -3.27 6.07
C VAL A 59 2.16 -3.83 7.20
N PHE A 60 1.90 -5.13 7.16
CA PHE A 60 1.17 -5.85 8.20
C PHE A 60 1.72 -7.27 8.28
N GLY A 61 1.97 -7.76 9.50
CA GLY A 61 2.67 -9.01 9.73
C GLY A 61 4.04 -8.99 9.06
N SER A 62 4.26 -9.95 8.17
CA SER A 62 5.51 -10.13 7.42
C SER A 62 5.42 -9.68 5.97
N LYS A 63 4.35 -9.00 5.53
CA LYS A 63 4.14 -8.66 4.12
C LYS A 63 4.29 -7.16 3.86
N ILE A 64 4.87 -6.85 2.70
CA ILE A 64 4.93 -5.50 2.13
C ILE A 64 4.04 -5.48 0.89
N ILE A 65 2.98 -4.69 0.89
CA ILE A 65 1.95 -4.72 -0.17
C ILE A 65 1.76 -3.31 -0.74
N SER A 66 1.64 -3.20 -2.07
CA SER A 66 1.29 -1.92 -2.70
C SER A 66 -0.08 -1.44 -2.21
N GLY A 67 -0.21 -0.14 -1.87
CA GLY A 67 -1.43 0.41 -1.27
C GLY A 67 -2.70 0.13 -2.06
N THR A 68 -2.62 0.17 -3.40
CA THR A 68 -3.76 -0.09 -4.31
C THR A 68 -4.19 -1.56 -4.39
N ARG A 69 -3.45 -2.48 -3.77
CA ARG A 69 -3.65 -3.94 -3.90
C ARG A 69 -3.95 -4.63 -2.57
N VAL A 70 -4.08 -3.88 -1.49
CA VAL A 70 -4.32 -4.41 -0.16
C VAL A 70 -5.76 -4.91 -0.05
N LYS A 71 -5.92 -6.22 0.21
CA LYS A 71 -7.21 -6.85 0.53
C LYS A 71 -7.11 -7.57 1.87
N LYS A 72 -8.09 -7.35 2.75
CA LYS A 72 -8.25 -8.18 3.95
C LYS A 72 -8.89 -9.51 3.52
N GLY A 73 -8.21 -10.63 3.77
CA GLY A 73 -8.66 -11.97 3.39
C GLY A 73 -9.37 -12.73 4.52
N THR A 74 -9.11 -12.34 5.77
CA THR A 74 -9.54 -13.07 6.96
C THR A 74 -9.63 -12.09 8.12
N ASP A 75 -10.57 -12.31 9.03
CA ASP A 75 -10.71 -11.55 10.27
C ASP A 75 -10.10 -12.27 11.48
N PHE A 76 -9.63 -13.51 11.28
CA PHE A 76 -9.15 -14.37 12.35
C PHE A 76 -7.61 -14.43 12.42
N ASP A 77 -6.93 -14.46 11.27
CA ASP A 77 -5.48 -14.67 11.25
C ASP A 77 -4.69 -13.40 11.61
N TYR A 78 -3.54 -13.57 12.26
CA TYR A 78 -2.60 -12.48 12.58
C TYR A 78 -1.94 -11.84 11.35
N ASP A 79 -1.98 -12.49 10.19
CA ASP A 79 -1.57 -11.90 8.91
C ASP A 79 -2.75 -11.87 7.93
N PRO A 80 -3.70 -10.94 8.15
CA PRO A 80 -4.98 -10.97 7.46
C PRO A 80 -4.96 -10.31 6.09
N PHE A 81 -3.89 -9.59 5.73
CA PHE A 81 -3.83 -8.82 4.49
C PHE A 81 -3.05 -9.56 3.40
N ASN A 82 -3.58 -9.50 2.18
CA ASN A 82 -2.97 -10.11 1.00
C ASN A 82 -2.97 -9.12 -0.17
N SER A 83 -2.03 -9.31 -1.09
CA SER A 83 -1.96 -8.53 -2.34
C SER A 83 -2.88 -9.13 -3.39
N PHE A 84 -3.72 -8.31 -4.01
CA PHE A 84 -4.59 -8.73 -5.11
C PHE A 84 -3.81 -8.81 -6.44
N GLN A 85 -3.81 -10.01 -7.05
CA GLN A 85 -3.33 -10.37 -8.40
C GLN A 85 -1.83 -10.17 -8.72
N ALA A 86 -1.10 -9.29 -8.03
CA ALA A 86 0.26 -8.89 -8.44
C ALA A 86 1.38 -9.36 -7.49
N GLY A 87 1.05 -10.15 -6.47
CA GLY A 87 2.01 -10.53 -5.43
C GLY A 87 2.38 -9.38 -4.49
N ALA A 88 3.04 -9.69 -3.38
CA ALA A 88 3.56 -8.70 -2.44
C ALA A 88 4.81 -8.01 -3.05
N LEU A 89 5.10 -6.78 -2.63
CA LEU A 89 6.34 -6.08 -2.97
C LEU A 89 7.56 -6.71 -2.26
N GLY A 90 7.31 -7.46 -1.19
CA GLY A 90 8.35 -8.11 -0.42
C GLY A 90 7.81 -8.74 0.85
N GLN A 91 8.73 -9.30 1.62
CA GLN A 91 8.48 -9.91 2.92
C GLN A 91 9.49 -9.46 3.97
N ILE A 92 9.04 -9.37 5.22
CA ILE A 92 9.83 -8.98 6.38
C ILE A 92 9.95 -10.18 7.31
N GLY A 93 11.15 -10.77 7.37
CA GLY A 93 11.52 -11.79 8.36
C GLY A 93 12.75 -11.34 9.13
N ARG A 94 13.68 -12.28 9.39
CA ARG A 94 15.00 -11.96 9.94
C ARG A 94 15.69 -10.84 9.15
N PHE A 95 15.56 -10.91 7.82
CA PHE A 95 15.92 -9.84 6.90
C PHE A 95 14.70 -9.46 6.06
N MET A 96 14.70 -8.22 5.56
CA MET A 96 13.73 -7.80 4.56
C MET A 96 14.17 -8.30 3.19
N ARG A 97 13.22 -8.90 2.46
CA ARG A 97 13.40 -9.37 1.08
C ARG A 97 12.42 -8.62 0.21
N ILE A 98 12.93 -7.83 -0.72
CA ILE A 98 12.14 -7.10 -1.69
C ILE A 98 12.10 -7.90 -2.99
N ASP A 99 10.92 -8.02 -3.60
CA ASP A 99 10.78 -8.48 -4.97
C ASP A 99 11.02 -7.28 -5.89
N GLU A 100 12.21 -7.22 -6.49
CA GLU A 100 12.61 -6.13 -7.38
C GLU A 100 11.70 -5.99 -8.60
N ALA A 101 11.18 -7.09 -9.14
CA ALA A 101 10.29 -7.05 -10.29
C ALA A 101 8.93 -6.46 -9.92
N ALA A 102 8.39 -6.82 -8.76
CA ALA A 102 7.15 -6.24 -8.23
C ALA A 102 7.35 -4.77 -7.83
N LEU A 103 8.46 -4.42 -7.18
CA LEU A 103 8.80 -3.05 -6.80
C LEU A 103 8.93 -2.16 -8.04
N ARG A 104 9.66 -2.60 -9.07
CA ARG A 104 9.82 -1.86 -10.32
C ARG A 104 8.48 -1.59 -10.99
N LYS A 105 7.57 -2.58 -11.02
CA LYS A 105 6.21 -2.38 -11.54
C LYS A 105 5.46 -1.32 -10.72
N HIS A 106 5.51 -1.40 -9.40
CA HIS A 106 4.89 -0.41 -8.50
C HIS A 106 5.42 1.01 -8.74
N VAL A 107 6.74 1.18 -8.79
CA VAL A 107 7.38 2.47 -9.07
C VAL A 107 6.98 3.02 -10.44
N ASN A 108 6.94 2.16 -11.47
CA ASN A 108 6.50 2.55 -12.81
C ASN A 108 5.03 3.02 -12.86
N TYR A 109 4.17 2.59 -11.93
CA TYR A 109 2.80 3.12 -11.84
C TYR A 109 2.74 4.51 -11.21
N LEU A 110 3.67 4.82 -10.31
CA LEU A 110 3.74 6.12 -9.64
C LEU A 110 4.35 7.21 -10.52
N SER A 111 5.30 6.83 -11.40
CA SER A 111 6.05 7.77 -12.25
C SER A 111 5.37 8.13 -13.56
N LYS A 112 4.21 7.55 -13.86
CA LYS A 112 3.44 7.93 -15.05
C LYS A 112 2.84 9.31 -14.81
N TYR A 113 3.42 10.32 -15.46
CA TYR A 113 2.79 11.62 -15.65
C TYR A 113 1.39 11.40 -16.22
N LYS A 114 0.36 11.57 -15.39
CA LYS A 114 -1.00 11.69 -15.90
C LYS A 114 -1.14 13.14 -16.31
N PRO A 115 -1.43 13.45 -17.59
CA PRO A 115 -1.79 14.81 -17.94
C PRO A 115 -2.93 15.25 -17.02
N LEU A 116 -2.87 16.48 -16.53
CA LEU A 116 -3.98 17.10 -15.82
C LEU A 116 -5.28 16.78 -16.58
N ALA A 117 -6.34 16.40 -15.85
CA ALA A 117 -7.64 16.14 -16.46
C ALA A 117 -7.96 17.30 -17.41
N ILE A 118 -8.13 16.97 -18.69
CA ILE A 118 -8.20 17.94 -19.79
C ILE A 118 -9.54 18.67 -19.68
N GLN A 119 -9.62 19.68 -18.82
CA GLN A 119 -10.76 20.59 -18.65
C GLN A 119 -12.09 19.96 -18.19
N SER A 120 -12.91 20.76 -17.52
CA SER A 120 -14.27 20.37 -17.08
C SER A 120 -15.17 19.89 -18.23
N ARG A 121 -14.89 20.34 -19.46
CA ARG A 121 -15.61 19.96 -20.68
C ARG A 121 -15.46 18.47 -21.04
N VAL A 122 -14.35 17.83 -20.71
CA VAL A 122 -14.16 16.39 -20.99
C VAL A 122 -14.81 15.52 -19.90
N LEU A 123 -15.02 16.08 -18.71
CA LEU A 123 -15.72 15.43 -17.60
C LEU A 123 -17.23 15.70 -17.60
N SER A 124 -17.75 16.54 -18.50
CA SER A 124 -19.18 16.78 -18.61
C SER A 124 -19.86 15.57 -19.25
N VAL A 125 -20.49 14.74 -18.43
CA VAL A 125 -21.40 13.70 -18.88
C VAL A 125 -22.70 14.38 -19.30
N LYS A 126 -23.18 14.14 -20.53
CA LYS A 126 -24.52 14.58 -20.94
C LYS A 126 -25.55 13.92 -20.00
N LYS A 127 -26.59 14.67 -19.62
CA LYS A 127 -27.71 14.14 -18.81
C LYS A 127 -28.61 13.24 -19.65
N ASP A 128 -28.04 12.22 -20.28
CA ASP A 128 -28.78 11.15 -20.95
C ASP A 128 -29.00 10.02 -19.93
N PHE A 129 -29.47 10.38 -18.72
CA PHE A 129 -30.06 9.38 -17.84
C PHE A 129 -31.41 9.04 -18.47
N ASP A 130 -31.54 7.81 -18.98
CA ASP A 130 -32.82 7.29 -19.47
C ASP A 130 -33.89 7.52 -18.41
N THR A 131 -34.85 8.39 -18.72
CA THR A 131 -36.13 8.55 -18.01
C THR A 131 -37.15 7.55 -18.53
#